data_AF-A0A8C2VF18-F1
#
_entry.id   AF-A0A8C2VF18-F1
#
_cell.length_a   1.000
_cell.length_b   1.000
_cell.length_c   1.000
_cell.angle_alpha   90.00
_cell.angle_beta   90.00
_cell.angle_gamma   90.00
#
_symmetry.space_group_name_H-M   'P 1'
#
loop_
_entity.id
_entity.type
_entity.pdbx_description
1 polymer ?
#
loop_
_entity_poly.entity_id
_entity_poly.type
_entity_poly.pdbx_seq_one_letter_code
_entity_poly.pdbx_strand_id
1 'polypeptide(L)' 'IGWIHVSLIDNHKKPTHTFMIHIAVLANHQNGRDTHLRQIKIYTLLEESSIGKFPRYTTIGFMMYCSMR' A
#
# COMPACT_ATOMS: atom_id res chain seq x y z
N ILE A 1 13.23 9.75 -16.74
CA ILE A 1 11.84 9.87 -16.24
C ILE A 1 11.43 8.50 -15.72
N GLY A 2 11.01 8.39 -14.46
CA GLY A 2 10.83 7.11 -13.77
C GLY A 2 9.82 7.19 -12.63
N TRP A 3 9.77 6.15 -11.82
CA TRP A 3 8.88 6.06 -10.66
C TRP A 3 9.33 6.99 -9.53
N ILE A 4 8.36 7.63 -8.89
CA ILE A 4 8.54 8.34 -7.62
C ILE A 4 7.82 7.53 -6.55
N HIS A 5 8.54 7.16 -5.50
CA HIS A 5 7.98 6.47 -4.35
C HIS A 5 7.72 7.47 -3.22
N VAL A 6 6.45 7.61 -2.85
CA VAL A 6 6.04 8.41 -1.70
C VAL A 6 5.63 7.45 -0.59
N SER A 7 6.26 7.58 0.58
CA SER A 7 5.92 6.74 1.73
C SER A 7 4.62 7.21 2.36
N LEU A 8 3.70 6.27 2.61
CA LEU A 8 2.44 6.49 3.32
C LEU A 8 2.53 6.00 4.78
N ILE A 9 3.72 6.08 5.39
CA ILE A 9 3.91 5.77 6.81
C ILE A 9 3.72 7.01 7.68
N ASP A 10 3.15 6.82 8.87
CA ASP A 10 3.01 7.87 9.88
C ASP A 10 4.32 8.13 10.65
N ASN A 11 4.28 9.07 11.60
CA ASN A 11 5.41 9.42 12.47
C ASN A 11 5.87 8.24 13.35
N HIS A 12 5.03 7.22 13.54
CA HIS A 12 5.30 6.02 14.31
C HIS A 12 5.72 4.83 13.43
N LYS A 13 6.04 5.07 12.15
CA LYS A 13 6.41 4.05 11.15
C LYS A 13 5.32 3.01 10.89
N LYS A 14 4.05 3.35 11.13
CA LYS A 14 2.90 2.51 10.80
C LYS A 14 2.29 2.93 9.46
N PRO A 15 1.71 2.01 8.68
CA PRO A 15 0.95 2.39 7.50
C PRO A 15 -0.20 3.32 7.85
N THR A 16 -0.47 4.30 6.99
CA THR A 16 -1.61 5.19 7.14
C THR A 16 -2.92 4.41 6.93
N HIS A 17 -3.75 4.32 7.97
CA HIS A 17 -5.11 3.78 7.88
C HIS A 17 -6.09 4.92 7.57
N THR A 18 -6.64 4.93 6.36
CA THR A 18 -7.62 5.94 5.93
C THR A 18 -8.65 5.31 5.00
N PHE A 19 -9.86 5.90 4.95
CA PHE A 19 -10.90 5.52 4.01
C PHE A 19 -10.71 6.16 2.62
N MET A 20 -9.92 7.23 2.53
CA MET A 20 -9.72 7.98 1.29
C MET A 20 -8.29 8.53 1.20
N ILE A 21 -7.73 8.48 0.00
CA ILE A 21 -6.48 9.16 -0.38
C ILE A 21 -6.84 10.15 -1.49
N HIS A 22 -6.49 11.41 -1.30
CA HIS A 22 -6.71 12.46 -2.29
C HIS A 22 -5.36 12.94 -2.84
N ILE A 23 -5.18 12.81 -4.16
CA ILE A 23 -3.99 13.29 -4.87
C ILE A 23 -4.39 14.52 -5.67
N ALA A 24 -3.90 15.69 -5.26
CA ALA A 24 -4.16 16.95 -5.92
C ALA A 24 -2.91 17.46 -6.66
N VAL A 25 -3.05 17.79 -7.94
CA VAL A 25 -1.99 18.43 -8.73
C VAL A 25 -2.26 19.92 -8.71
N LEU A 26 -1.44 20.66 -7.96
CA LEU A 26 -1.66 22.09 -7.71
C LEU A 26 -1.15 22.98 -8.85
N ALA A 27 -0.18 22.50 -9.62
CA ALA A 27 0.40 23.22 -10.75
C ALA A 27 0.99 22.24 -11.78
N ASN A 28 0.99 22.66 -13.04
CA ASN A 28 1.59 21.93 -14.15
C ASN A 28 2.77 22.70 -14.74
N HIS A 29 3.64 21.99 -15.45
CA HIS A 29 4.70 22.61 -16.26
C HIS A 29 4.09 23.59 -17.27
N GLN A 30 4.72 24.76 -17.44
CA GLN A 30 4.26 25.83 -18.35
C GLN A 30 2.79 26.27 -18.12
N ASN A 31 2.28 26.16 -16.89
CA ASN A 31 0.90 26.50 -16.54
C ASN A 31 -0.14 25.76 -17.41
N GLY A 32 0.18 24.53 -17.83
CA GLY A 32 -0.77 23.68 -18.54
C GLY A 32 -2.07 23.52 -17.74
N ARG A 33 -3.21 23.61 -18.41
CA ARG A 33 -4.52 23.48 -17.74
C ARG A 33 -4.80 22.06 -17.27
N ASP A 34 -4.44 21.07 -18.09
CA ASP A 34 -4.72 19.66 -17.84
C ASP A 34 -3.47 18.90 -17.44
N THR A 35 -3.63 17.92 -16.54
CA THR A 35 -2.55 17.05 -16.10
C THR A 35 -2.70 15.66 -16.72
N HIS A 36 -1.60 15.14 -17.27
CA HIS A 36 -1.53 13.75 -17.74
C HIS A 36 -0.90 12.85 -16.68
N LEU A 37 -1.72 12.12 -15.93
CA LEU A 37 -1.28 11.06 -15.04
C LEU A 37 -1.31 9.72 -15.79
N ARG A 38 -0.13 9.16 -16.09
CA ARG A 38 -0.03 7.89 -16.84
C ARG A 38 -0.29 6.66 -15.97
N GLN A 39 0.16 6.70 -14.71
CA GLN A 39 -0.04 5.59 -13.79
C GLN A 39 0.10 6.03 -12.34
N ILE A 40 -0.77 5.50 -11.48
CA ILE A 40 -0.64 5.54 -10.03
C ILE A 40 -0.78 4.10 -9.53
N LYS A 41 0.09 3.70 -8.61
CA LYS A 41 -0.01 2.42 -7.90
C LYS A 41 0.04 2.72 -6.40
N ILE A 42 -0.99 2.25 -5.70
CA ILE A 42 -1.07 2.36 -4.24
C ILE A 42 -0.89 0.94 -3.70
N TYR A 43 0.04 0.79 -2.77
CA TYR A 43 0.36 -0.49 -2.16
C TYR A 43 -0.02 -0.43 -0.68
N THR A 44 -0.62 -1.51 -0.21
CA THR A 44 -0.78 -1.76 1.23
C THR A 44 0.22 -2.83 1.65
N LEU A 45 0.51 -2.90 2.95
CA LEU A 45 1.17 -4.07 3.49
C LEU A 45 0.25 -5.29 3.29
N LEU A 46 0.83 -6.38 2.81
CA LEU A 46 0.15 -7.66 2.81
C LEU A 46 0.08 -8.14 4.26
N GLU A 47 -1.12 -8.50 4.71
CA GLU A 47 -1.29 -9.18 5.99
C GLU A 47 -0.73 -10.61 5.83
N GLU A 48 0.46 -10.86 6.36
CA GLU A 48 1.14 -12.15 6.20
C GLU A 48 0.58 -13.25 7.11
N SER A 49 -0.26 -12.88 8.08
CA SER A 49 -0.91 -13.81 9.00
C SER A 49 -2.42 -13.72 8.84
N SER A 50 -3.02 -14.77 8.28
CA SER A 50 -4.47 -15.00 8.32
C SER A 50 -4.94 -15.49 9.70
N ILE A 51 -4.04 -15.58 10.69
CA ILE A 51 -4.23 -16.29 11.97
C ILE A 51 -3.93 -15.30 13.10
N GLY A 52 -4.75 -14.25 13.17
CA GLY A 52 -4.68 -13.26 14.24
C GLY A 52 -3.28 -12.72 14.51
N LYS A 53 -2.92 -12.55 15.79
CA LYS A 53 -1.62 -11.97 16.22
C LYS A 53 -0.42 -12.94 16.12
N PHE A 54 -0.60 -14.11 15.51
CA PHE A 54 0.48 -15.10 15.41
C PHE A 54 1.37 -14.83 14.19
N PRO A 55 2.69 -15.08 14.28
CA PRO A 55 3.58 -14.96 13.15
C PRO A 55 3.23 -15.98 12.05
N ARG A 56 3.56 -15.65 10.81
CA ARG A 56 3.34 -16.52 9.65
C ARG A 56 4.06 -17.86 9.83
N TYR A 57 3.32 -18.96 9.75
CA TYR A 57 3.92 -20.30 9.68
C TYR A 57 4.57 -20.51 8.30
N THR A 58 5.80 -21.01 8.28
CA THR A 58 6.57 -21.26 7.04
C THR A 58 6.61 -22.73 6.64
N THR A 59 6.31 -23.64 7.57
CA THR A 59 6.28 -25.08 7.30
C THR A 59 4.93 -25.49 6.72
N ILE A 60 4.96 -26.28 5.64
CA ILE A 60 3.76 -26.79 4.94
C ILE A 60 2.82 -27.52 5.91
N GLY A 61 3.36 -28.33 6.83
CA GLY A 61 2.57 -29.09 7.80
C GLY A 61 1.72 -28.20 8.73
N PHE A 62 2.20 -27.02 9.12
CA PHE A 62 1.41 -26.07 9.91
C PHE A 62 0.46 -25.25 9.03
N MET A 63 0.91 -24.85 7.83
CA MET A 63 0.08 -24.10 6.87
C MET A 63 -1.22 -24.83 6.51
N MET A 64 -1.20 -26.17 6.45
CA MET A 64 -2.37 -26.99 6.13
C MET A 64 -3.54 -26.76 7.10
N TYR A 65 -3.26 -26.43 8.37
CA TYR A 65 -4.28 -26.23 9.41
C TYR A 65 -4.67 -24.76 9.62
N CYS A 66 -4.18 -23.84 8.77
CA CYS A 66 -4.32 -22.40 8.96
C CYS A 66 -5.65 -21.80 8.49
N SER A 67 -6.47 -22.56 7.78
CA SER A 67 -7.82 -22.15 7.37
C SER A 67 -8.71 -23.37 7.25
N MET A 68 -9.94 -23.30 7.75
CA MET A 68 -10.99 -24.21 7.30
C MET A 68 -11.60 -23.62 6.04
N ARG A 69 -11.56 -24.36 4.93
CA ARG A 69 -12.12 -23.98 3.63
C ARG A 69 -13.29 -24.88 3.30
#